data_AF-A0A1Y2RFE0-F1
#
_entry.id   AF-A0A1Y2RFE0-F1
#
_cell.length_a   1.000
_cell.length_b   1.000
_cell.length_c   1.000
_cell.angle_alpha   90.00
_cell.angle_beta   90.00
_cell.angle_gamma   90.00
#
_symmetry.space_group_name_H-M   'P 1'
#
loop_
_entity.id
_entity.type
_entity.pdbx_description
1 polymer ?
#
loop_
_entity_poly.entity_id
_entity_poly.type
_entity_poly.pdbx_seq_one_letter_code
_entity_poly.pdbx_strand_id
1 'polypeptide(L)'
;MDNSFFTFIEQLEALAFFAGFPLMFAFVLVLTGKKQRKPSAPVSLLIKSLPVAYALIGTLFAGLQISNLYPGFSANEIQAFFNGHWSRIWGLSAIIFWIPHFRRNPYWSLLHSMVFFFLFIKDLSGGNTDIIRNNMKVYTDSLILNVVTLLSVFVFYILYGRITSADKIKTNN
;
A
#
# COMPACT_ATOMS: atom_id res chain seq x y z
N MET A 1 11.34 28.60 -4.24
CA MET A 1 12.05 27.32 -3.99
C MET A 1 11.67 26.39 -5.11
N ASP A 2 12.65 25.80 -5.77
CA ASP A 2 12.45 25.17 -7.08
C ASP A 2 11.53 23.94 -6.96
N ASN A 3 10.63 23.79 -7.95
CA ASN A 3 9.64 22.71 -8.02
C ASN A 3 10.25 21.30 -7.81
N SER A 4 11.55 21.14 -8.06
CA SER A 4 12.30 19.89 -7.89
C SER A 4 12.32 19.37 -6.45
N PHE A 5 12.41 20.24 -5.44
CA PHE A 5 12.44 19.81 -4.03
C PHE A 5 11.10 19.21 -3.60
N PHE A 6 10.00 19.87 -3.94
CA PHE A 6 8.66 19.40 -3.60
C PHE A 6 8.31 18.09 -4.32
N THR A 7 8.65 17.98 -5.62
CA THR A 7 8.50 16.73 -6.37
C THR A 7 9.28 15.58 -5.72
N PHE A 8 10.49 15.86 -5.21
CA PHE A 8 11.29 14.86 -4.51
C PHE A 8 10.62 14.40 -3.20
N ILE A 9 10.11 15.33 -2.39
CA ILE A 9 9.41 14.99 -1.13
C ILE A 9 8.17 14.14 -1.41
N GLU A 10 7.37 14.49 -2.40
CA GLU A 10 6.18 13.69 -2.74
C GLU A 10 6.50 12.32 -3.28
N GLN A 11 7.58 12.21 -4.07
CA GLN A 11 8.08 10.91 -4.49
C GLN A 11 8.49 10.10 -3.25
N LEU A 12 9.20 10.69 -2.29
CA LEU A 12 9.54 10.01 -1.04
C LEU A 12 8.32 9.59 -0.23
N GLU A 13 7.29 10.42 -0.13
CA GLU A 13 6.02 10.05 0.51
C GLU A 13 5.40 8.84 -0.19
N ALA A 14 5.23 8.89 -1.51
CA ALA A 14 4.63 7.77 -2.23
C ALA A 14 5.49 6.48 -2.14
N LEU A 15 6.81 6.62 -2.15
CA LEU A 15 7.74 5.51 -1.91
C LEU A 15 7.57 4.94 -0.50
N ALA A 16 7.46 5.78 0.52
CA ALA A 16 7.25 5.37 1.91
C ALA A 16 5.98 4.53 2.07
N PHE A 17 4.92 4.81 1.32
CA PHE A 17 3.68 4.05 1.42
C PHE A 17 3.68 2.77 0.56
N PHE A 18 4.17 2.84 -0.68
CA PHE A 18 3.86 1.80 -1.66
C PHE A 18 5.06 0.94 -2.12
N ALA A 19 6.29 1.42 -1.99
CA ALA A 19 7.45 0.74 -2.58
C ALA A 19 7.80 -0.60 -1.91
N GLY A 20 7.45 -0.78 -0.63
CA GLY A 20 7.63 -2.04 0.09
C GLY A 20 6.66 -3.15 -0.32
N PHE A 21 5.54 -2.81 -0.99
CA PHE A 21 4.49 -3.77 -1.29
C PHE A 21 4.95 -4.92 -2.20
N PRO A 22 5.69 -4.71 -3.31
CA PRO A 22 6.16 -5.81 -4.15
C PRO A 22 7.01 -6.86 -3.42
N LEU A 23 7.88 -6.43 -2.50
CA LEU A 23 8.72 -7.34 -1.74
C LEU A 23 7.86 -8.12 -0.73
N MET A 24 6.95 -7.44 -0.04
CA MET A 24 5.98 -8.08 0.86
C MET A 24 5.09 -9.09 0.11
N PHE A 25 4.64 -8.75 -1.10
CA PHE A 25 3.89 -9.64 -1.97
C PHE A 25 4.69 -10.88 -2.37
N ALA A 26 5.95 -10.69 -2.81
CA ALA A 26 6.85 -11.78 -3.15
C ALA A 26 7.10 -12.70 -1.95
N PHE A 27 7.28 -12.13 -0.76
CA PHE A 27 7.43 -12.90 0.47
C PHE A 27 6.19 -13.76 0.76
N VAL A 28 4.98 -13.22 0.63
CA VAL A 28 3.74 -14.00 0.75
C VAL A 28 3.68 -15.12 -0.29
N LEU A 29 4.06 -14.87 -1.56
CA LEU A 29 4.10 -15.92 -2.57
C LEU A 29 5.09 -17.05 -2.22
N VAL A 30 6.26 -16.72 -1.70
CA VAL A 30 7.26 -17.70 -1.26
C VAL A 30 6.73 -18.53 -0.09
N LEU A 31 6.13 -17.89 0.92
CA LEU A 31 5.55 -18.57 2.08
C LEU A 31 4.40 -19.51 1.71
N THR A 32 3.60 -19.12 0.72
CA THR A 32 2.39 -19.87 0.35
C THR A 32 2.67 -21.05 -0.59
N GLY A 33 3.84 -21.05 -1.25
CA GLY A 33 4.38 -22.20 -1.99
C GLY A 33 3.62 -22.58 -3.28
N LYS A 34 4.35 -22.93 -4.34
CA LYS A 34 3.77 -23.33 -5.65
C LYS A 34 2.97 -24.65 -5.65
N LYS A 35 2.94 -25.41 -4.55
CA LYS A 35 2.60 -26.85 -4.56
C LYS A 35 1.17 -27.24 -4.15
N GLN A 36 0.34 -26.32 -3.67
CA GLN A 36 -1.02 -26.68 -3.27
C GLN A 36 -2.04 -26.35 -4.37
N ARG A 37 -2.53 -27.40 -5.07
CA ARG A 37 -3.70 -27.30 -5.97
C ARG A 37 -4.94 -26.69 -5.29
N LYS A 38 -5.00 -26.75 -3.95
CA LYS A 38 -5.96 -26.03 -3.10
C LYS A 38 -5.21 -25.44 -1.89
N PRO A 39 -5.04 -24.10 -1.80
CA PRO A 39 -4.41 -23.50 -0.63
C PRO A 39 -5.22 -23.82 0.63
N SER A 40 -4.52 -24.05 1.74
CA SER A 40 -5.15 -24.15 3.06
C SER A 40 -5.95 -22.88 3.38
N ALA A 41 -6.98 -22.99 4.23
CA ALA A 41 -7.81 -21.86 4.64
C ALA A 41 -7.02 -20.61 5.09
N PRO A 42 -5.98 -20.71 5.96
CA PRO A 42 -5.20 -19.54 6.36
C PRO A 42 -4.37 -18.96 5.21
N VAL A 43 -3.84 -19.79 4.31
CA VAL A 43 -3.09 -19.35 3.13
C VAL A 43 -4.01 -18.58 2.16
N SER A 44 -5.21 -19.10 1.90
CA SER A 44 -6.20 -18.40 1.07
C SER A 44 -6.59 -17.05 1.66
N LEU A 45 -6.75 -16.98 2.99
CA LEU A 45 -7.07 -15.76 3.70
C LEU A 45 -5.95 -14.73 3.60
N LEU A 46 -4.69 -15.16 3.75
CA LEU A 46 -3.52 -14.29 3.63
C LEU A 46 -3.43 -13.66 2.23
N ILE A 47 -3.58 -14.47 1.17
CA ILE A 47 -3.56 -13.97 -0.22
C ILE A 47 -4.71 -13.00 -0.48
N LYS A 48 -5.92 -13.29 0.02
CA LYS A 48 -7.08 -12.39 -0.10
C LYS A 48 -6.93 -11.09 0.70
N SER A 49 -6.07 -11.09 1.72
CA SER A 49 -5.80 -9.92 2.55
C SER A 49 -4.86 -8.92 1.87
N LEU A 50 -4.04 -9.36 0.89
CA LEU A 50 -3.06 -8.49 0.20
C LEU A 50 -3.69 -7.23 -0.41
N PRO A 51 -4.77 -7.30 -1.21
CA PRO A 51 -5.31 -6.10 -1.86
C PRO A 51 -6.05 -5.21 -0.88
N VAL A 52 -6.56 -5.77 0.22
CA VAL A 52 -7.20 -5.02 1.31
C VAL A 52 -6.15 -4.27 2.12
N ALA A 53 -5.03 -4.92 2.44
CA ALA A 53 -3.89 -4.26 3.07
C ALA A 53 -3.38 -3.12 2.19
N TYR A 54 -3.28 -3.36 0.88
CA TYR A 54 -2.89 -2.33 -0.08
C TYR A 54 -3.88 -1.15 -0.12
N ALA A 55 -5.17 -1.43 -0.16
CA ALA A 55 -6.21 -0.40 -0.13
C ALA A 55 -6.16 0.43 1.17
N LEU A 56 -5.89 -0.22 2.31
CA LEU A 56 -5.72 0.46 3.59
C LEU A 56 -4.50 1.38 3.60
N ILE A 57 -3.37 0.96 3.02
CA ILE A 57 -2.21 1.84 2.80
C ILE A 57 -2.59 3.04 1.92
N GLY A 58 -3.35 2.80 0.85
CA GLY A 58 -3.89 3.87 0.00
C GLY A 58 -4.77 4.85 0.78
N THR A 59 -5.58 4.36 1.71
CA THR A 59 -6.40 5.20 2.60
C THR A 59 -5.55 5.99 3.59
N LEU A 60 -4.51 5.39 4.18
CA LEU A 60 -3.57 6.10 5.06
C LEU A 60 -2.81 7.20 4.28
N PHE A 61 -2.37 6.89 3.07
CA PHE A 61 -1.74 7.87 2.18
C PHE A 61 -2.70 9.02 1.85
N ALA A 62 -3.95 8.71 1.50
CA ALA A 62 -4.96 9.73 1.26
C ALA A 62 -5.23 10.60 2.50
N GLY A 63 -5.26 9.98 3.69
CA GLY A 63 -5.37 10.70 4.96
C GLY A 63 -4.22 11.69 5.16
N LEU A 64 -2.99 11.27 4.88
CA LEU A 64 -1.81 12.15 4.91
C LEU A 64 -1.94 13.32 3.92
N GLN A 65 -2.38 13.04 2.69
CA GLN A 65 -2.54 14.09 1.68
C GLN A 65 -3.64 15.09 2.07
N ILE A 66 -4.74 14.62 2.69
CA ILE A 66 -5.80 15.49 3.21
C ILE A 66 -5.29 16.33 4.39
N SER A 67 -4.49 15.76 5.30
CA SER A 67 -3.91 16.54 6.41
C SER A 67 -2.96 17.63 5.92
N ASN A 68 -2.21 17.38 4.84
CA ASN A 68 -1.32 18.37 4.24
C ASN A 68 -2.08 19.53 3.56
N LEU A 69 -3.36 19.33 3.19
CA LEU A 69 -4.23 20.36 2.62
C LEU A 69 -4.85 21.29 3.67
N TYR A 70 -4.84 20.89 4.95
CA TYR A 70 -5.41 21.70 6.03
C TYR A 70 -4.26 22.49 6.71
N PRO A 71 -4.31 23.84 6.73
CA PRO A 71 -5.51 24.69 6.86
C PRO A 71 -5.88 25.51 5.59
N GLY A 72 -5.17 25.33 4.48
CA GLY A 72 -5.27 26.17 3.27
C GLY A 72 -6.32 25.71 2.25
N PHE A 73 -7.55 25.46 2.68
CA PHE A 73 -8.62 25.02 1.77
C PHE A 73 -9.12 26.16 0.85
N SER A 74 -8.26 26.66 -0.05
CA SER A 74 -8.62 27.62 -1.10
C SER A 74 -8.68 26.92 -2.46
N ALA A 75 -9.55 27.38 -3.37
CA ALA A 75 -9.71 26.77 -4.70
C ALA A 75 -8.41 26.80 -5.53
N ASN A 76 -7.58 27.82 -5.32
CA ASN A 76 -6.27 27.96 -5.98
C ASN A 76 -5.26 26.92 -5.46
N GLU A 77 -5.32 26.60 -4.16
CA GLU A 77 -4.45 25.58 -3.53
C GLU A 77 -4.87 24.17 -3.93
N ILE A 78 -6.18 23.90 -4.10
CA ILE A 78 -6.67 22.64 -4.66
C ILE A 78 -6.20 22.48 -6.12
N GLN A 79 -6.25 23.53 -6.91
CA GLN A 79 -5.77 23.47 -8.29
C GLN A 79 -4.25 23.25 -8.35
N ALA A 80 -3.48 23.90 -7.48
CA ALA A 80 -2.05 23.66 -7.33
C ALA A 80 -1.74 22.23 -6.85
N PHE A 81 -2.57 21.68 -5.95
CA PHE A 81 -2.43 20.32 -5.42
C PHE A 81 -2.50 19.23 -6.51
N PHE A 82 -3.28 19.45 -7.56
CA PHE A 82 -3.41 18.51 -8.69
C PHE A 82 -2.50 18.81 -9.88
N ASN A 83 -2.03 20.06 -10.05
CA ASN A 83 -1.36 20.49 -11.29
C ASN A 83 0.12 20.09 -11.43
N GLY A 84 0.74 19.40 -10.46
CA GLY A 84 2.20 19.12 -10.52
C GLY A 84 2.64 17.70 -10.20
N HIS A 85 1.74 16.81 -9.78
CA HIS A 85 2.14 15.78 -8.80
C HIS A 85 1.63 14.38 -9.17
N TRP A 86 2.19 13.80 -10.25
CA TRP A 86 1.79 12.50 -10.78
C TRP A 86 1.87 11.36 -9.74
N SER A 87 2.93 11.32 -8.92
CA SER A 87 3.12 10.28 -7.88
C SER A 87 1.99 10.30 -6.85
N ARG A 88 1.51 11.50 -6.49
CA ARG A 88 0.38 11.70 -5.57
C ARG A 88 -0.93 11.20 -6.18
N ILE A 89 -1.24 11.60 -7.41
CA ILE A 89 -2.46 11.16 -8.11
C ILE A 89 -2.47 9.64 -8.26
N TRP A 90 -1.33 9.07 -8.68
CA TRP A 90 -1.17 7.62 -8.78
C TRP A 90 -1.34 6.94 -7.42
N GLY A 91 -0.71 7.47 -6.36
CA GLY A 91 -0.85 6.95 -5.00
C GLY A 91 -2.29 6.98 -4.48
N LEU A 92 -3.03 8.06 -4.73
CA LEU A 92 -4.45 8.18 -4.37
C LEU A 92 -5.33 7.18 -5.12
N SER A 93 -4.94 6.78 -6.34
CA SER A 93 -5.66 5.77 -7.08
C SER A 93 -5.63 4.38 -6.42
N ALA A 94 -4.79 4.16 -5.41
CA ALA A 94 -4.83 2.96 -4.57
C ALA A 94 -6.17 2.77 -3.82
N ILE A 95 -6.98 3.82 -3.66
CA ILE A 95 -8.33 3.71 -3.06
C ILE A 95 -9.24 2.78 -3.88
N ILE A 96 -9.02 2.64 -5.20
CA ILE A 96 -9.85 1.77 -6.06
C ILE A 96 -9.80 0.30 -5.64
N PHE A 97 -8.78 -0.12 -4.88
CA PHE A 97 -8.65 -1.50 -4.39
C PHE A 97 -9.65 -1.86 -3.28
N TRP A 98 -10.38 -0.88 -2.72
CA TRP A 98 -11.57 -1.16 -1.91
C TRP A 98 -12.71 -1.76 -2.73
N ILE A 99 -12.76 -1.46 -4.04
CA ILE A 99 -13.81 -1.95 -4.92
C ILE A 99 -13.62 -3.47 -5.13
N PRO A 100 -14.67 -4.29 -4.96
CA PRO A 100 -14.58 -5.74 -5.06
C PRO A 100 -13.97 -6.26 -6.36
N HIS A 101 -14.14 -5.54 -7.48
CA HIS A 101 -13.58 -5.92 -8.78
C HIS A 101 -12.04 -5.97 -8.74
N PHE A 102 -11.39 -4.91 -8.24
CA PHE A 102 -9.93 -4.83 -8.14
C PHE A 102 -9.38 -5.70 -7.00
N ARG A 103 -10.12 -5.84 -5.89
CA ARG A 103 -9.73 -6.68 -4.75
C ARG A 103 -9.63 -8.17 -5.06
N ARG A 104 -10.39 -8.68 -6.06
CA ARG A 104 -10.43 -10.12 -6.37
C ARG A 104 -9.10 -10.68 -6.85
N ASN A 105 -8.31 -9.87 -7.53
CA ASN A 105 -7.05 -10.30 -8.10
C ASN A 105 -5.88 -9.51 -7.49
N PRO A 106 -5.03 -10.16 -6.65
CA PRO A 106 -3.97 -9.47 -5.94
C PRO A 106 -2.83 -8.98 -6.84
N TYR A 107 -2.74 -9.48 -8.08
CA TYR A 107 -1.78 -8.97 -9.06
C TYR A 107 -2.06 -7.53 -9.49
N TRP A 108 -3.29 -7.03 -9.38
CA TRP A 108 -3.58 -5.63 -9.71
C TRP A 108 -2.91 -4.67 -8.71
N SER A 109 -2.99 -4.96 -7.41
CA SER A 109 -2.28 -4.17 -6.38
C SER A 109 -0.76 -4.24 -6.56
N LEU A 110 -0.24 -5.41 -6.99
CA LEU A 110 1.16 -5.55 -7.32
C LEU A 110 1.56 -4.64 -8.49
N LEU A 111 0.84 -4.70 -9.61
CA LEU A 111 1.12 -3.87 -10.79
C LEU A 111 1.08 -2.38 -10.47
N HIS A 112 0.10 -1.95 -9.68
CA HIS A 112 0.01 -0.55 -9.24
C HIS A 112 1.24 -0.13 -8.41
N SER A 113 1.65 -0.97 -7.45
CA SER A 113 2.80 -0.70 -6.59
C SER A 113 4.16 -0.78 -7.30
N MET A 114 4.25 -1.52 -8.42
CA MET A 114 5.49 -1.67 -9.19
C MET A 114 6.01 -0.35 -9.72
N VAL A 115 5.14 0.61 -10.03
CA VAL A 115 5.54 1.97 -10.44
C VAL A 115 6.48 2.59 -9.41
N PHE A 116 6.10 2.54 -8.13
CA PHE A 116 6.91 3.08 -7.03
C PHE A 116 8.18 2.27 -6.78
N PHE A 117 8.10 0.95 -6.91
CA PHE A 117 9.28 0.10 -6.76
C PHE A 117 10.33 0.34 -7.85
N PHE A 118 9.94 0.57 -9.09
CA PHE A 118 10.87 0.95 -10.15
C PHE A 118 11.45 2.34 -9.97
N LEU A 119 10.67 3.30 -9.45
CA LEU A 119 11.20 4.61 -9.06
C LEU A 119 12.29 4.48 -7.99
N PHE A 120 12.05 3.65 -6.97
CA PHE A 120 13.06 3.34 -5.96
C PHE A 120 14.33 2.73 -6.57
N ILE A 121 14.21 1.72 -7.43
CA ILE A 121 15.38 1.10 -8.10
C ILE A 121 16.15 2.13 -8.94
N LYS A 122 15.44 3.00 -9.67
CA LYS A 122 16.05 4.08 -10.43
C LYS A 122 16.86 5.00 -9.52
N ASP A 123 16.31 5.40 -8.38
CA ASP A 123 17.00 6.30 -7.45
C ASP A 123 18.26 5.66 -6.84
N LEU A 124 18.30 4.33 -6.67
CA LEU A 124 19.49 3.61 -6.20
C LEU A 124 20.67 3.70 -7.18
N SER A 125 20.41 3.89 -8.47
CA SER A 125 21.45 4.01 -9.51
C SER A 125 22.12 5.39 -9.56
N GLY A 126 21.62 6.39 -8.83
CA GLY A 126 22.01 7.80 -8.95
C GLY A 126 23.36 8.20 -8.33
N GLY A 127 24.17 7.25 -7.84
CA GLY A 127 25.58 7.46 -7.45
C GLY A 127 25.86 8.30 -6.20
N ASN A 128 24.90 9.04 -5.65
CA ASN A 128 25.07 9.80 -4.41
C ASN A 128 24.72 8.95 -3.18
N THR A 129 25.73 8.68 -2.34
CA THR A 129 25.63 7.81 -1.16
C THR A 129 24.66 8.30 -0.09
N ASP A 130 24.54 9.61 0.10
CA ASP A 130 23.63 10.20 1.10
C ASP A 130 22.16 10.03 0.67
N ILE A 131 21.89 10.26 -0.62
CA ILE A 131 20.56 10.05 -1.21
C ILE A 131 20.18 8.58 -1.13
N ILE A 132 21.10 7.68 -1.49
CA ILE A 132 20.88 6.23 -1.40
C ILE A 132 20.56 5.83 0.05
N ARG A 133 21.34 6.30 1.02
CA ARG A 133 21.11 5.98 2.44
C ARG A 133 19.74 6.43 2.90
N ASN A 134 19.29 7.62 2.52
CA ASN A 134 17.97 8.12 2.86
C ASN A 134 16.85 7.28 2.21
N ASN A 135 17.00 6.99 0.92
CA ASN A 135 16.02 6.20 0.17
C ASN A 135 15.90 4.77 0.72
N MET A 136 17.01 4.17 1.15
CA MET A 136 17.01 2.86 1.81
C MET A 136 16.26 2.87 3.14
N LYS A 137 16.37 3.95 3.93
CA LYS A 137 15.57 4.11 5.16
C LYS A 137 14.08 4.19 4.84
N VAL A 138 13.71 5.07 3.90
CA VAL A 138 12.31 5.25 3.46
C VAL A 138 11.74 3.93 2.93
N TYR A 139 12.53 3.17 2.17
CA TYR A 139 12.12 1.85 1.69
C TYR A 139 11.92 0.84 2.82
N THR A 140 12.80 0.86 3.82
CA THR A 140 12.68 -0.02 5.00
C THR A 140 11.40 0.31 5.78
N ASP A 141 11.13 1.58 6.01
CA ASP A 141 9.91 2.05 6.66
C ASP A 141 8.68 1.63 5.85
N SER A 142 8.76 1.72 4.52
CA SER A 142 7.70 1.23 3.63
C SER A 142 7.43 -0.25 3.78
N LEU A 143 8.49 -1.06 3.83
CA LEU A 143 8.36 -2.51 4.00
C LEU A 143 7.71 -2.83 5.35
N ILE A 144 8.15 -2.18 6.43
CA ILE A 144 7.58 -2.37 7.77
C ILE A 144 6.10 -1.98 7.78
N LEU A 145 5.75 -0.80 7.25
CA LEU A 145 4.37 -0.33 7.16
C LEU A 145 3.49 -1.34 6.41
N ASN A 146 3.99 -1.86 5.29
CA ASN A 146 3.30 -2.86 4.47
C ASN A 146 3.06 -4.16 5.22
N VAL A 147 4.08 -4.68 5.91
CA VAL A 147 3.96 -5.91 6.72
C VAL A 147 2.99 -5.72 7.88
N VAL A 148 3.11 -4.63 8.63
CA VAL A 148 2.22 -4.32 9.77
C VAL A 148 0.77 -4.17 9.31
N THR A 149 0.55 -3.52 8.17
CA THR A 149 -0.80 -3.36 7.61
C THR A 149 -1.39 -4.70 7.20
N LEU A 150 -0.61 -5.56 6.54
CA LEU A 150 -1.05 -6.91 6.18
C LEU A 150 -1.41 -7.74 7.40
N LEU A 151 -0.55 -7.74 8.43
CA LEU A 151 -0.79 -8.46 9.68
C LEU A 151 -2.06 -7.98 10.38
N SER A 152 -2.27 -6.65 10.41
CA SER A 152 -3.46 -6.05 11.02
C SER A 152 -4.72 -6.53 10.30
N VAL A 153 -4.77 -6.41 8.96
CA VAL A 153 -5.91 -6.89 8.15
C VAL A 153 -6.14 -8.39 8.33
N PHE A 154 -5.06 -9.18 8.36
CA PHE A 154 -5.15 -10.63 8.54
C PHE A 154 -5.75 -11.00 9.91
N VAL A 155 -5.32 -10.35 10.99
CA VAL A 155 -5.89 -10.53 12.33
C VAL A 155 -7.36 -10.13 12.36
N PHE A 156 -7.73 -8.99 11.76
CA PHE A 156 -9.13 -8.57 11.65
C PHE A 156 -10.00 -9.61 10.95
N TYR A 157 -9.51 -10.19 9.85
CA TYR A 157 -10.22 -11.25 9.14
C TYR A 157 -10.44 -12.49 10.01
N ILE A 158 -9.45 -12.91 10.80
CA ILE A 158 -9.57 -14.04 11.71
C ILE A 158 -10.62 -13.75 12.80
N LEU A 159 -10.55 -12.57 13.42
CA LEU A 159 -11.47 -12.18 14.49
C LEU A 159 -12.91 -12.10 13.98
N TYR A 160 -13.12 -11.48 12.82
CA TYR A 160 -14.44 -11.38 12.19
C TYR A 160 -15.03 -12.76 11.85
N GLY A 161 -14.21 -13.67 11.34
CA GLY A 161 -14.63 -15.05 11.06
C GLY A 161 -15.04 -15.83 12.30
N ARG A 162 -14.38 -15.59 13.45
CA ARG A 162 -14.73 -16.23 14.73
C ARG A 162 -16.06 -15.71 15.29
N ILE A 163 -16.27 -14.39 15.28
CA ILE A 163 -17.50 -13.76 15.77
C ILE A 163 -18.71 -14.28 14.99
N THR A 164 -18.63 -14.22 13.65
CA THR A 164 -19.73 -14.66 12.78
C THR A 164 -20.04 -16.16 12.87
N SER A 165 -19.04 -16.98 13.19
CA SER A 165 -19.24 -18.42 13.40
C SER A 165 -19.94 -18.71 14.74
N ALA A 166 -19.63 -17.93 15.78
CA ALA A 166 -20.27 -18.06 17.10
C ALA A 166 -21.77 -17.68 17.05
N ASP A 167 -22.13 -16.66 16.26
CA ASP A 167 -23.53 -16.25 16.10
C ASP A 167 -24.39 -17.32 15.40
N LYS A 168 -23.84 -18.00 14.38
CA LYS A 168 -24.56 -19.08 13.68
C LYS A 168 -24.88 -20.29 14.55
N ILE A 169 -24.05 -20.57 15.56
CA ILE A 169 -24.29 -21.67 16.51
C ILE A 169 -25.45 -21.30 17.44
N LYS A 170 -25.59 -20.03 17.81
CA LYS A 170 -26.69 -19.57 18.68
C LYS A 170 -28.05 -19.51 17.98
N THR A 171 -28.10 -19.28 16.67
CA THR A 171 -29.37 -19.20 15.91
C THR A 171 -29.94 -20.56 15.49
N ASN A 172 -29.15 -21.63 15.57
CA ASN A 172 -29.54 -22.98 15.16
C ASN A 172 -29.90 -23.90 16.34
N ASN A 173 -29.92 -23.36 17.58
CA ASN A 173 -30.42 -23.99 18.79
C ASN A 173 -31.65 -23.24 19.29
#